data_AF-A0A4P2QZ87-F1
#
_entry.id   AF-A0A4P2QZ87-F1
#
_cell.length_a   1.000
_cell.length_b   1.000
_cell.length_c   1.000
_cell.angle_alpha   90.00
_cell.angle_beta   90.00
_cell.angle_gamma   90.00
#
_symmetry.space_group_name_H-M   'P 1'
#
loop_
_entity.id
_entity.type
_entity.pdbx_description
1 polymer ?
#
loop_
_entity_poly.entity_id
_entity_poly.type
_entity_poly.pdbx_seq_one_letter_code
_entity_poly.pdbx_strand_id
1 'polypeptide(L)'
;MMARMLDHIGFPVSDYERSKAFYLAALAPLGYGLVMEITPEMTGGADKHAGLGADGNPQFWIGTGAALQGRMHVAFVAKTRADVDAFYKAALAAGGADNGPPGLRPQYHPGYYGAFVLDPDGHNVEAVCHGP
;
A
#
# COMPACT_ATOMS: atom_id res chain seq x y z
N MET A 1 12.00 -9.35 -19.37
CA MET A 1 11.46 -9.49 -18.00
C MET A 1 11.83 -8.24 -17.23
N MET A 2 10.88 -7.59 -16.56
CA MET A 2 11.23 -6.55 -15.57
C MET A 2 12.05 -7.21 -14.47
N ALA A 3 13.20 -6.65 -14.12
CA ALA A 3 13.98 -7.12 -12.99
C ALA A 3 13.17 -6.90 -11.70
N ARG A 4 12.93 -7.96 -10.92
CA ARG A 4 12.32 -7.87 -9.59
C ARG A 4 13.44 -7.66 -8.57
N MET A 5 13.49 -6.47 -7.97
CA MET A 5 14.45 -6.14 -6.89
C MET A 5 13.92 -6.52 -5.51
N LEU A 6 12.61 -6.46 -5.28
CA LEU A 6 11.95 -6.83 -4.03
C LEU A 6 10.99 -8.00 -4.25
N ASP A 7 11.01 -8.97 -3.34
CA ASP A 7 10.07 -10.10 -3.33
C ASP A 7 8.79 -9.72 -2.56
N HIS A 8 8.96 -9.40 -1.28
CA HIS A 8 7.91 -8.88 -0.40
C HIS A 8 8.51 -7.99 0.72
N ILE A 9 7.65 -7.23 1.40
CA ILE A 9 7.96 -6.50 2.64
C ILE A 9 6.85 -6.73 3.66
N GLY A 10 7.16 -6.52 4.94
CA GLY A 10 6.17 -6.58 6.01
C GLY A 10 6.54 -5.71 7.21
N PHE A 11 5.54 -5.14 7.87
CA PHE A 11 5.73 -4.36 9.08
C PHE A 11 4.48 -4.39 10.00
N PRO A 12 4.67 -4.25 11.32
CA PRO A 12 3.57 -4.15 12.26
C PRO A 12 2.92 -2.76 12.23
N VAL A 13 1.60 -2.74 12.41
CA VAL A 13 0.74 -1.54 12.46
C VAL A 13 0.12 -1.36 13.84
N SER A 14 -0.28 -0.13 14.19
CA SER A 14 -0.88 0.17 15.50
C SER A 14 -2.28 -0.42 15.69
N ASP A 15 -3.06 -0.55 14.60
CA ASP A 15 -4.39 -1.15 14.59
C ASP A 15 -4.55 -1.99 13.32
N TYR A 16 -4.55 -3.32 13.49
CA TYR A 16 -4.60 -4.27 12.38
C TYR A 16 -5.87 -4.12 11.53
N GLU A 17 -7.04 -4.04 12.16
CA GLU A 17 -8.31 -4.04 11.41
C GLU A 17 -8.49 -2.70 10.66
N ARG A 18 -8.11 -1.59 11.30
CA ARG A 18 -8.14 -0.26 10.68
C ARG A 18 -7.19 -0.18 9.49
N SER A 19 -5.93 -0.61 9.66
CA SER A 19 -4.93 -0.53 8.60
C SER A 19 -5.23 -1.53 7.48
N LYS A 20 -5.73 -2.74 7.79
CA LYS A 20 -6.21 -3.70 6.77
C LYS A 20 -7.34 -3.12 5.94
N ALA A 21 -8.36 -2.52 6.56
CA ALA A 21 -9.46 -1.90 5.85
C ALA A 21 -8.97 -0.75 4.94
N PHE A 22 -8.05 0.10 5.44
CA PHE A 22 -7.41 1.15 4.66
C PHE A 22 -6.69 0.60 3.42
N TYR A 23 -5.79 -0.36 3.59
CA TYR A 23 -4.99 -0.89 2.48
C TYR A 23 -5.83 -1.65 1.46
N LEU A 24 -6.87 -2.38 1.88
CA LEU A 24 -7.78 -3.02 0.95
C LEU A 24 -8.55 -2.01 0.10
N ALA A 25 -9.04 -0.92 0.71
CA ALA A 25 -9.74 0.12 -0.03
C ALA A 25 -8.79 0.91 -0.95
N ALA A 26 -7.64 1.33 -0.43
CA ALA A 26 -6.67 2.13 -1.15
C ALA A 26 -6.08 1.39 -2.36
N LEU A 27 -5.75 0.10 -2.22
CA LEU A 27 -5.04 -0.65 -3.25
C LEU A 27 -5.95 -1.39 -4.24
N ALA A 28 -7.25 -1.51 -3.97
CA ALA A 28 -8.21 -2.14 -4.89
C ALA A 28 -8.23 -1.52 -6.30
N PRO A 29 -8.17 -0.18 -6.50
CA PRO A 29 -8.07 0.42 -7.83
C PRO A 29 -6.83 0.03 -8.62
N LEU A 30 -5.74 -0.35 -7.94
CA LEU A 30 -4.51 -0.83 -8.58
C LEU A 30 -4.58 -2.32 -8.95
N GLY A 31 -5.66 -3.01 -8.55
CA GLY A 31 -5.86 -4.45 -8.75
C GLY A 31 -5.19 -5.31 -7.68
N TYR A 32 -4.80 -4.74 -6.53
CA TYR A 32 -4.28 -5.50 -5.40
C TYR A 32 -5.37 -5.74 -4.36
N GLY A 33 -5.37 -6.92 -3.75
CA GLY A 33 -6.31 -7.30 -2.71
C GLY A 33 -5.69 -8.25 -1.69
N LEU A 34 -6.52 -8.77 -0.78
CA LEU A 34 -6.08 -9.78 0.18
C LEU A 34 -5.77 -11.08 -0.56
N VAL A 35 -4.53 -11.54 -0.45
CA VAL A 35 -4.08 -12.82 -1.02
C VAL A 35 -3.99 -13.89 0.07
N MET A 36 -3.49 -13.51 1.25
CA MET A 36 -3.31 -14.43 2.37
C MET A 36 -3.60 -13.73 3.69
N GLU A 37 -4.19 -14.45 4.62
CA GLU A 37 -4.36 -13.99 6.00
C GLU A 37 -3.88 -15.07 6.96
N ILE A 38 -2.92 -14.69 7.82
CA ILE A 38 -2.39 -15.55 8.89
C ILE A 38 -3.18 -15.21 10.15
N THR A 39 -3.79 -16.22 10.77
CA THR A 39 -4.62 -16.05 11.96
C THR A 39 -3.83 -16.31 13.25
N PRO A 40 -4.34 -15.87 14.42
CA PRO A 40 -3.68 -16.15 15.70
C PRO A 40 -3.52 -17.65 15.95
N GLU A 41 -4.47 -18.49 15.53
CA GLU A 41 -4.40 -19.94 15.69
C GLU A 41 -3.20 -20.54 14.92
N MET A 42 -2.81 -19.93 13.80
CA MET A 42 -1.66 -20.34 13.01
C MET A 42 -0.33 -19.90 13.64
N THR A 43 -0.33 -18.87 14.48
CA THR A 43 0.87 -18.29 15.11
C THR A 43 1.04 -18.69 16.58
N GLY A 44 0.16 -19.53 17.13
CA GLY A 44 0.19 -19.91 18.54
C GLY A 44 -0.50 -18.90 19.48
N GLY A 45 -1.36 -18.04 18.93
CA GLY A 45 -2.39 -17.30 19.66
C GLY A 45 -2.20 -15.79 19.78
N ALA A 46 -1.17 -15.21 19.16
CA ALA A 46 -0.83 -13.80 19.36
C ALA A 46 -1.03 -12.93 18.13
N ASP A 47 -0.64 -13.40 16.94
CA ASP A 47 -0.41 -12.51 15.81
C ASP A 47 -1.31 -12.76 14.60
N LYS A 48 -1.75 -11.66 13.99
CA LYS A 48 -2.46 -11.63 12.70
C LYS A 48 -1.59 -10.96 11.64
N HIS A 49 -1.65 -11.45 10.40
CA HIS A 49 -1.00 -10.80 9.27
C HIS A 49 -1.90 -10.84 8.02
N ALA A 50 -1.95 -9.73 7.30
CA ALA A 50 -2.62 -9.64 6.00
C ALA A 50 -1.56 -9.46 4.91
N GLY A 51 -1.51 -10.39 3.97
CA GLY A 51 -0.66 -10.35 2.78
C GLY A 51 -1.48 -9.90 1.59
N LEU A 52 -1.16 -8.72 1.09
CA LEU A 52 -1.80 -8.10 -0.07
C LEU A 52 -0.94 -8.24 -1.32
N GLY A 53 -1.61 -8.37 -2.46
CA GLY A 53 -0.96 -8.49 -3.76
C GLY A 53 -1.95 -8.81 -4.87
N ALA A 54 -1.47 -9.41 -5.95
CA ALA A 54 -2.27 -9.83 -7.11
C ALA A 54 -1.87 -11.24 -7.56
N ASP A 55 -2.74 -11.90 -8.32
CA ASP A 55 -2.49 -13.19 -8.96
C ASP A 55 -2.00 -14.29 -7.99
N GLY A 56 -2.52 -14.28 -6.76
CA GLY A 56 -2.15 -15.25 -5.72
C GLY A 56 -0.76 -15.03 -5.10
N ASN A 57 -0.09 -13.91 -5.38
CA ASN A 57 1.23 -13.59 -4.83
C ASN A 57 1.15 -12.44 -3.80
N PRO A 58 1.31 -12.71 -2.49
CA PRO A 58 1.31 -11.67 -1.45
C PRO A 58 2.68 -10.99 -1.35
N GLN A 59 2.75 -9.69 -1.63
CA GLN A 59 4.00 -8.92 -1.67
C GLN A 59 4.08 -7.82 -0.62
N PHE A 60 2.93 -7.37 -0.11
CA PHE A 60 2.84 -6.31 0.88
C PHE A 60 2.12 -6.82 2.12
N TRP A 61 2.83 -6.87 3.24
CA TRP A 61 2.30 -7.41 4.48
C TRP A 61 2.16 -6.35 5.56
N ILE A 62 1.04 -6.41 6.27
CA ILE A 62 0.86 -5.74 7.56
C ILE A 62 0.51 -6.78 8.63
N GLY A 63 0.84 -6.50 9.88
CA GLY A 63 0.51 -7.41 10.97
C GLY A 63 0.38 -6.73 12.33
N THR A 64 0.01 -7.53 13.33
CA THR A 64 0.07 -7.13 14.73
C THR A 64 1.52 -7.10 15.23
N GLY A 65 1.76 -6.35 16.30
CA GLY A 65 3.08 -6.22 16.93
C GLY A 65 3.33 -4.79 17.41
N ALA A 66 4.55 -4.51 17.85
CA ALA A 66 4.95 -3.14 18.17
C ALA A 66 5.02 -2.32 16.88
N ALA A 67 4.10 -1.38 16.69
CA ALA A 67 3.99 -0.57 15.48
C ALA A 67 5.31 0.06 15.07
N LEU A 68 5.57 0.07 13.75
CA LEU A 68 6.78 0.66 13.19
C LEU A 68 6.88 2.14 13.58
N GLN A 69 8.03 2.53 14.14
CA GLN A 69 8.29 3.91 14.55
C GLN A 69 8.84 4.74 13.39
N GLY A 70 8.43 6.01 13.32
CA GLY A 70 8.79 6.91 12.24
C GLY A 70 7.95 6.69 10.98
N ARG A 71 8.47 7.14 9.83
CA ARG A 71 7.74 7.16 8.56
C ARG A 71 8.41 6.23 7.56
N MET A 72 7.76 5.11 7.26
CA MET A 72 8.08 4.32 6.08
C MET A 72 7.53 5.01 4.83
N HIS A 73 8.21 4.86 3.70
CA HIS A 73 7.66 5.17 2.40
C HIS A 73 7.58 3.89 1.56
N VAL A 74 6.42 3.64 0.95
CA VAL A 74 6.19 2.52 0.03
C VAL A 74 5.43 3.04 -1.20
N ALA A 75 5.89 2.65 -2.39
CA ALA A 75 5.28 3.03 -3.66
C ALA A 75 4.77 1.79 -4.39
N PHE A 76 3.52 1.84 -4.83
CA PHE A 76 2.83 0.79 -5.56
C PHE A 76 2.74 1.15 -7.04
N VAL A 77 2.97 0.16 -7.90
CA VAL A 77 2.91 0.35 -9.35
C VAL A 77 1.46 0.46 -9.79
N ALA A 78 1.13 1.55 -10.48
CA ALA A 78 -0.12 1.77 -11.18
C ALA A 78 0.07 1.52 -12.69
N LYS A 79 -0.91 0.88 -13.33
CA LYS A 79 -0.84 0.60 -14.78
C LYS A 79 -1.13 1.86 -15.59
N THR A 80 -2.00 2.72 -15.07
CA THR A 80 -2.43 3.97 -15.71
C THR A 80 -2.43 5.13 -14.73
N ARG A 81 -2.42 6.36 -15.25
CA ARG A 81 -2.63 7.57 -14.43
C ARG A 81 -4.00 7.61 -13.77
N ALA A 82 -5.02 7.04 -14.43
CA ALA A 82 -6.36 6.93 -13.86
C ALA A 82 -6.38 6.02 -12.62
N ASP A 83 -5.57 4.96 -12.59
CA ASP A 83 -5.43 4.10 -11.42
C ASP A 83 -4.81 4.87 -10.25
N VAL A 84 -3.84 5.76 -10.50
CA VAL A 84 -3.26 6.66 -9.48
C VAL A 84 -4.31 7.60 -8.93
N ASP A 85 -5.12 8.22 -9.79
CA ASP A 85 -6.22 9.10 -9.36
C ASP A 85 -7.26 8.34 -8.52
N ALA A 86 -7.57 7.11 -8.91
CA ALA A 86 -8.53 6.26 -8.21
C ALA A 86 -7.99 5.76 -6.86
N PHE A 87 -6.72 5.35 -6.80
CA PHE A 87 -6.00 5.05 -5.55
C PHE A 87 -6.10 6.22 -4.58
N TYR A 88 -5.76 7.43 -5.04
CA TYR A 88 -5.75 8.61 -4.17
C TYR A 88 -7.14 8.90 -3.58
N LYS A 89 -8.18 8.86 -4.42
CA LYS A 89 -9.57 9.06 -3.96
C LYS A 89 -10.00 7.98 -2.97
N ALA A 90 -9.69 6.72 -3.25
CA ALA A 90 -10.06 5.59 -2.39
C ALA A 90 -9.33 5.64 -1.05
N ALA A 91 -8.03 5.97 -1.06
CA ALA A 91 -7.22 6.09 0.15
C ALA A 91 -7.70 7.24 1.05
N LEU A 92 -8.04 8.41 0.48
CA LEU A 92 -8.65 9.50 1.26
C LEU A 92 -10.02 9.11 1.81
N ALA A 93 -10.87 8.46 1.01
CA ALA A 93 -12.18 7.99 1.47
C ALA A 93 -12.08 6.94 2.59
N ALA A 94 -10.99 6.17 2.62
CA ALA A 94 -10.69 5.19 3.66
C ALA A 94 -10.05 5.80 4.92
N GLY A 95 -9.95 7.13 5.02
CA GLY A 95 -9.42 7.84 6.18
C GLY A 95 -7.94 8.18 6.12
N GLY A 96 -7.28 7.98 4.97
CA GLY A 96 -5.92 8.47 4.75
C GLY A 96 -5.88 10.00 4.66
N ALA A 97 -4.73 10.59 4.98
CA ALA A 97 -4.52 12.03 4.86
C ALA A 97 -3.75 12.41 3.59
N ASP A 98 -4.09 13.52 2.97
CA ASP A 98 -3.34 14.03 1.81
C ASP A 98 -1.86 14.26 2.15
N ASN A 99 -0.98 13.82 1.26
CA ASN A 99 0.45 14.10 1.30
C ASN A 99 1.02 14.52 -0.08
N GLY A 100 0.15 14.75 -1.06
CA GLY A 100 0.52 15.06 -2.43
C GLY A 100 -0.53 14.57 -3.43
N PRO A 101 -1.36 15.46 -4.01
CA PRO A 101 -2.41 15.06 -4.94
C PRO A 101 -1.84 14.45 -6.23
N PRO A 102 -2.64 13.69 -6.99
CA PRO A 102 -2.21 13.12 -8.26
C PRO A 102 -1.65 14.18 -9.21
N GLY A 103 -0.52 13.87 -9.84
CA GLY A 103 0.09 14.76 -10.82
C GLY A 103 1.46 14.32 -11.28
N LEU A 104 2.02 15.05 -12.25
CA LEU A 104 3.39 14.83 -12.70
C LEU A 104 4.40 15.23 -11.62
N ARG A 105 5.49 14.48 -11.55
CA ARG A 105 6.68 14.73 -10.71
C ARG A 105 7.91 14.89 -11.61
N PRO A 106 8.00 15.98 -12.40
CA PRO A 106 9.06 16.14 -13.39
C PRO A 106 10.48 16.17 -12.80
N GLN A 107 10.61 16.45 -11.50
CA GLN A 107 11.87 16.35 -10.76
C GLN A 107 12.43 14.92 -10.64
N TYR A 108 11.60 13.89 -10.84
CA TYR A 108 12.05 12.48 -10.87
C TYR A 108 12.35 12.04 -12.31
N HIS A 109 11.35 12.15 -13.19
CA HIS A 109 11.51 12.11 -14.65
C HIS A 109 10.19 12.56 -15.33
N PRO A 110 10.18 12.90 -16.64
CA PRO A 110 9.01 13.50 -17.30
C PRO A 110 7.73 12.65 -17.31
N GLY A 111 7.87 11.33 -17.23
CA GLY A 111 6.76 10.37 -17.23
C GLY A 111 6.24 9.98 -15.84
N TYR A 112 6.84 10.49 -14.76
CA TYR A 112 6.48 10.09 -13.40
C TYR A 112 5.18 10.76 -12.98
N TYR A 113 4.07 10.01 -12.95
CA TYR A 113 2.78 10.47 -12.44
C TYR A 113 2.47 9.74 -11.13
N GLY A 114 2.33 10.48 -10.04
CA GLY A 114 2.18 9.88 -8.71
C GLY A 114 1.21 10.64 -7.80
N ALA A 115 0.74 9.95 -6.77
CA ALA A 115 -0.07 10.49 -5.69
C ALA A 115 0.36 9.89 -4.35
N PHE A 116 0.26 10.66 -3.28
CA PHE A 116 0.81 10.34 -1.96
C PHE A 116 -0.27 10.54 -0.90
N VAL A 117 -0.46 9.54 -0.05
CA VAL A 117 -1.41 9.56 1.06
C VAL A 117 -0.71 9.01 2.30
N LEU A 118 -1.02 9.59 3.46
CA LEU A 118 -0.61 9.03 4.74
C LEU A 118 -1.61 7.97 5.17
N ASP A 119 -1.11 6.79 5.50
CA ASP A 119 -1.91 5.73 6.09
C ASP A 119 -2.30 6.08 7.55
N PRO A 120 -3.10 5.23 8.23
CA PRO A 120 -3.53 5.47 9.61
C PRO A 120 -2.40 5.57 10.65
N ASP A 121 -1.20 5.08 10.31
CA ASP A 121 0.01 5.10 11.14
C ASP A 121 0.97 6.25 10.73
N GLY A 122 0.62 7.01 9.68
CA GLY A 122 1.41 8.12 9.17
C GLY A 122 2.51 7.73 8.18
N HIS A 123 2.54 6.50 7.68
CA HIS A 123 3.45 6.06 6.62
C HIS A 123 3.07 6.68 5.27
N ASN A 124 4.07 7.02 4.46
CA ASN A 124 3.87 7.66 3.15
C ASN A 124 3.62 6.60 2.06
N VAL A 125 2.35 6.42 1.71
CA VAL A 125 1.89 5.46 0.70
C VAL A 125 1.73 6.17 -0.64
N GLU A 126 2.39 5.65 -1.66
CA GLU A 126 2.36 6.19 -3.01
C GLU A 126 1.74 5.19 -4.00
N ALA A 127 0.99 5.70 -4.98
CA ALA A 127 0.78 5.00 -6.25
C ALA A 127 1.48 5.77 -7.37
N VAL A 128 2.21 5.06 -8.23
CA VAL A 128 3.01 5.65 -9.32
C VAL A 128 2.77 4.96 -10.65
N CYS A 129 2.54 5.75 -11.69
CA CYS A 129 2.55 5.34 -13.09
C CYS A 129 3.71 6.03 -13.80
N HIS A 130 4.53 5.25 -14.51
CA HIS A 130 5.65 5.78 -15.33
C HIS A 130 5.28 5.96 -16.81
N GLY A 131 4.08 5.51 -17.19
CA GLY A 131 3.53 5.60 -18.54
C GLY A 131 2.68 6.85 -18.80
N PRO A 132 2.27 7.07 -20.06
CA PRO A 132 1.28 8.07 -20.41
C PRO A 132 -0.08 7.79 -19.75
#